data_AF-A0A947YY33-F1
#
_entry.id   AF-A0A947YY33-F1
#
_cell.length_a   1.000
_cell.length_b   1.000
_cell.length_c   1.000
_cell.angle_alpha   90.00
_cell.angle_beta   90.00
_cell.angle_gamma   90.00
#
_symmetry.space_group_name_H-M   'P 1'
#
loop_
_entity.id
_entity.type
_entity.pdbx_description
1 polymer ?
#
loop_
_entity_poly.entity_id
_entity_poly.type
_entity_poly.pdbx_seq_one_letter_code
_entity_poly.pdbx_strand_id
1 'polypeptide(L)'
;MKKLLLITILSAAALMGCDDDSTSNNNNNNNNNPAQGTLGGECYPNGTCNEGLECDENNVCIEEILNQGKEGGPCYEDDTCDDPLVCFNDICRTAGGENGPCFEDDTCTGELECIVDTCTVTGETDTPCRLDGSCGAQLVCEEGTCRTDLDEDGYSPAHDCDDNDNAVVPDAIVECQSECNLGVKVCNADGTWSHCTANEECECTTPGEMREVDCGNCGWAYQRCGTDFMWELPMECQEEGECASGSEETENCGLCGTRTRMCGPTCEWFDWSACTGEGVCEAGLVEYTTDDCTPLGYIRERECDGSCQWIDSGTCFGDCPDQPRLNGTWPDGTNDFKEEVCIPAGAFYMGSTDYGGEDSRPQQVIHLSQFMLDKYEVTNRRYKECVDSGICTPPVNNISTTNYYQTGYDNYPVSGVTWIQAVQFCEWDGGRILPSEAEWEKAARGPFPRQNKWPWGDEFPTCTQASLSFCPDNAISEVDNFPDSTSYYGIFRMADNVGELARDCFDYNYYSYIEPLNPVCSNICTSHSNRGMPFNYNPTFAGTVSNTFRNNINSGYYINYGFRCSRNYMVGGL
;
A
#
# COMPACT_ATOMS: atom_id res chain seq x y z
N MET A 1 16.33 -9.24 -31.57
CA MET A 1 16.23 -10.63 -31.07
C MET A 1 16.55 -10.59 -29.59
N LYS A 2 15.53 -10.27 -28.77
CA LYS A 2 15.64 -10.15 -27.31
C LYS A 2 15.59 -11.56 -26.70
N LYS A 3 16.59 -11.92 -25.90
CA LYS A 3 16.54 -13.11 -25.05
C LYS A 3 15.84 -12.72 -23.75
N LEU A 4 14.73 -13.39 -23.53
CA LEU A 4 13.95 -13.47 -22.30
C LEU A 4 14.87 -14.01 -21.18
N LEU A 5 15.05 -13.26 -20.10
CA LEU A 5 15.53 -13.79 -18.83
C LEU A 5 14.29 -13.87 -17.92
N LEU A 6 13.70 -15.05 -17.83
CA LEU A 6 12.79 -15.39 -16.74
C LEU A 6 13.63 -15.44 -15.47
N ILE A 7 13.44 -14.48 -14.58
CA ILE A 7 13.86 -14.61 -13.18
C ILE A 7 12.68 -15.26 -12.45
N THR A 8 12.79 -16.57 -12.21
CA THR A 8 11.97 -17.27 -11.23
C THR A 8 12.39 -16.82 -9.83
N ILE A 9 11.65 -15.88 -9.27
CA ILE A 9 11.67 -15.58 -7.84
C ILE A 9 10.88 -16.69 -7.14
N LEU A 10 11.58 -17.54 -6.38
CA LEU A 10 10.97 -18.47 -5.43
C LEU A 10 10.80 -17.72 -4.10
N SER A 11 9.82 -16.83 -4.04
CA SER A 11 9.24 -16.36 -2.79
C SER A 11 8.02 -17.22 -2.54
N ALA A 12 8.14 -18.20 -1.65
CA ALA A 12 6.99 -18.94 -1.13
C ALA A 12 6.30 -18.09 -0.03
N ALA A 13 5.85 -16.90 -0.39
CA ALA A 13 4.66 -16.31 0.21
C ALA A 13 3.57 -16.60 -0.81
N ALA A 14 2.67 -17.52 -0.48
CA ALA A 14 1.54 -17.76 -1.33
C ALA A 14 0.74 -16.46 -1.39
N LEU A 15 0.77 -15.77 -2.53
CA LEU A 15 -0.34 -14.93 -2.99
C LEU A 15 -1.55 -15.87 -3.14
N MET A 16 -2.12 -16.29 -2.02
CA MET A 16 -3.47 -16.80 -1.97
C MET A 16 -4.34 -15.55 -2.04
N GLY A 17 -4.72 -15.17 -3.26
CA GLY A 17 -5.80 -14.23 -3.45
C GLY A 17 -7.04 -14.74 -2.71
N CYS A 18 -7.89 -13.81 -2.27
CA CYS A 18 -9.20 -14.10 -1.69
C CYS A 18 -10.14 -14.65 -2.80
N ASP A 19 -9.80 -15.75 -3.46
CA ASP A 19 -10.61 -16.39 -4.49
C ASP A 19 -11.71 -17.23 -3.83
N ASP A 20 -12.96 -16.92 -4.16
CA ASP A 20 -14.16 -17.70 -3.80
C ASP A 20 -14.27 -19.00 -4.64
N ASP A 21 -13.17 -19.74 -4.82
CA ASP A 21 -13.17 -21.01 -5.55
C ASP A 21 -13.65 -22.19 -4.68
N SER A 22 -14.34 -21.89 -3.57
CA SER A 22 -14.98 -22.89 -2.74
C SER A 22 -16.43 -23.09 -3.19
N THR A 23 -16.61 -24.10 -4.05
CA THR A 23 -17.87 -24.86 -4.18
C THR A 23 -18.20 -25.63 -2.88
N SER A 24 -18.15 -24.94 -1.75
CA SER A 24 -18.36 -25.43 -0.41
C SER A 24 -19.84 -25.29 -0.03
N ASN A 25 -20.63 -26.22 -0.57
CA ASN A 25 -21.84 -26.80 0.00
C ASN A 25 -22.50 -26.01 1.14
N ASN A 26 -23.16 -24.89 0.78
CA ASN A 26 -23.98 -24.11 1.70
C ASN A 26 -25.27 -24.90 1.99
N ASN A 27 -25.19 -25.82 2.95
CA ASN A 27 -26.31 -26.63 3.40
C ASN A 27 -27.16 -25.84 4.41
N ASN A 28 -27.54 -24.62 4.06
CA ASN A 28 -28.63 -23.91 4.70
C ASN A 28 -29.83 -23.96 3.77
N ASN A 29 -30.70 -24.91 4.06
CA ASN A 29 -31.86 -25.29 3.27
C ASN A 29 -32.92 -24.16 3.31
N ASN A 30 -32.75 -23.16 2.45
CA ASN A 30 -33.80 -22.27 2.00
C ASN A 30 -33.73 -22.24 0.46
N ASN A 31 -34.49 -23.12 -0.18
CA ASN A 31 -34.77 -23.08 -1.61
C ASN A 31 -35.45 -21.75 -1.97
N ASN A 32 -34.66 -20.74 -2.29
CA ASN A 32 -35.07 -19.61 -3.10
C ASN A 32 -33.97 -19.42 -4.14
N ASN A 33 -34.06 -20.16 -5.24
CA ASN A 33 -33.28 -19.82 -6.42
C ASN A 33 -33.69 -18.40 -6.86
N PRO A 34 -32.75 -17.49 -7.16
CA PRO A 34 -33.09 -16.13 -7.53
C PRO A 34 -34.04 -16.11 -8.74
N ALA A 35 -34.98 -15.17 -8.74
CA ALA A 35 -35.97 -15.10 -9.81
C ALA A 35 -35.31 -14.68 -11.13
N GLN A 36 -35.86 -15.13 -12.26
CA GLN A 36 -35.33 -14.77 -13.58
C GLN A 36 -35.32 -13.24 -13.76
N GLY A 37 -34.18 -12.69 -14.17
CA GLY A 37 -33.94 -11.26 -14.36
C GLY A 37 -33.46 -10.51 -13.11
N THR A 38 -33.36 -11.13 -11.94
CA THR A 38 -32.80 -10.52 -10.70
C THR A 38 -31.33 -10.87 -10.51
N LEU A 39 -30.58 -10.05 -9.76
CA LEU A 39 -29.16 -10.28 -9.44
C LEU A 39 -28.93 -11.71 -8.91
N GLY A 40 -27.97 -12.44 -9.48
CA GLY A 40 -27.69 -13.86 -9.22
C GLY A 40 -28.67 -14.85 -9.88
N GLY A 41 -29.68 -14.37 -10.60
CA GLY A 41 -30.68 -15.19 -11.31
C GLY A 41 -30.43 -15.26 -12.82
N GLU A 42 -31.06 -16.24 -13.49
CA GLU A 42 -30.92 -16.38 -14.95
C GLU A 42 -31.39 -15.11 -15.68
N CYS A 43 -30.68 -14.73 -16.74
CA CYS A 43 -31.11 -13.63 -17.60
C CYS A 43 -32.46 -13.91 -18.27
N TYR A 44 -33.15 -12.85 -18.70
CA TYR A 44 -34.31 -13.01 -19.56
C TYR A 44 -33.90 -13.63 -20.91
N PRO A 45 -34.80 -14.31 -21.63
CA PRO A 45 -34.47 -14.98 -22.90
C PRO A 45 -33.96 -14.05 -24.01
N ASN A 46 -34.11 -12.74 -23.86
CA ASN A 46 -33.58 -11.69 -24.72
C ASN A 46 -32.18 -11.19 -24.30
N GLY A 47 -31.54 -11.82 -23.31
CA GLY A 47 -30.20 -11.46 -22.82
C GLY A 47 -30.16 -10.21 -21.95
N THR A 48 -31.27 -9.84 -21.31
CA THR A 48 -31.35 -8.65 -20.44
C THR A 48 -31.73 -9.02 -19.01
N CYS A 49 -31.49 -8.11 -18.07
CA CYS A 49 -31.86 -8.23 -16.67
C CYS A 49 -32.79 -7.08 -16.24
N ASN A 50 -33.23 -7.08 -14.98
CA ASN A 50 -33.96 -5.94 -14.41
C ASN A 50 -33.08 -4.68 -14.39
N GLU A 51 -33.70 -3.51 -14.31
CA GLU A 51 -33.02 -2.21 -14.33
C GLU A 51 -31.90 -2.13 -13.27
N GLY A 52 -30.69 -1.71 -13.69
CA GLY A 52 -29.48 -1.68 -12.86
C GLY A 52 -28.68 -2.98 -12.82
N LEU A 53 -28.96 -3.94 -13.70
CA LEU A 53 -28.27 -5.23 -13.81
C LEU A 53 -27.89 -5.52 -15.26
N GLU A 54 -26.75 -6.18 -15.47
CA GLU A 54 -26.33 -6.71 -16.78
C GLU A 54 -26.29 -8.24 -16.79
N CYS A 55 -26.39 -8.83 -17.97
CA CYS A 55 -26.32 -10.28 -18.12
C CYS A 55 -24.86 -10.68 -18.42
N ASP A 56 -24.26 -11.46 -17.52
CA ASP A 56 -22.89 -11.93 -17.67
C ASP A 56 -22.74 -13.05 -18.72
N GLU A 57 -21.51 -13.49 -18.96
CA GLU A 57 -21.20 -14.57 -19.89
C GLU A 57 -21.74 -15.95 -19.47
N ASN A 58 -22.07 -16.11 -18.20
CA ASN A 58 -22.63 -17.33 -17.60
C ASN A 58 -24.17 -17.32 -17.59
N ASN A 59 -24.81 -16.34 -18.25
CA ASN A 59 -26.27 -16.16 -18.31
C ASN A 59 -26.89 -15.88 -16.93
N VAL A 60 -26.15 -15.17 -16.07
CA VAL A 60 -26.55 -14.70 -14.75
C VAL A 60 -26.62 -13.18 -14.75
N CYS A 61 -27.65 -12.62 -14.12
CA CYS A 61 -27.74 -11.19 -13.93
C CYS A 61 -26.76 -10.74 -12.83
N ILE A 62 -25.82 -9.87 -13.17
CA ILE A 62 -24.85 -9.22 -12.27
C ILE A 62 -25.17 -7.73 -12.13
N GLU A 63 -24.55 -7.02 -11.18
CA GLU A 63 -24.80 -5.59 -11.02
C GLU A 63 -24.28 -4.86 -12.26
N GLU A 64 -25.09 -3.97 -12.83
CA GLU A 64 -24.54 -2.95 -13.71
C GLU A 64 -23.70 -2.07 -12.80
N ILE A 65 -22.39 -2.32 -12.77
CA ILE A 65 -21.48 -1.49 -12.00
C ILE A 65 -21.45 -0.14 -12.73
N LEU A 66 -22.38 0.73 -12.35
CA LEU A 66 -22.52 2.07 -12.90
C LEU A 66 -21.17 2.76 -12.75
N ASN A 67 -20.50 2.98 -13.88
CA ASN A 67 -19.18 3.57 -14.00
C ASN A 67 -17.99 2.64 -13.70
N GLN A 68 -18.12 1.30 -13.76
CA GLN A 68 -16.94 0.43 -13.78
C GLN A 68 -16.05 0.77 -14.95
N GLY A 69 -14.75 0.86 -14.68
CA GLY A 69 -13.76 1.30 -15.63
C GLY A 69 -13.75 2.81 -15.88
N LYS A 70 -14.78 3.58 -15.46
CA LYS A 70 -14.90 5.01 -15.80
C LYS A 70 -14.42 5.91 -14.68
N GLU A 71 -14.08 7.15 -15.01
CA GLU A 71 -13.47 8.11 -14.07
C GLU A 71 -14.34 8.30 -12.82
N GLY A 72 -13.75 8.08 -11.64
CA GLY A 72 -14.44 8.13 -10.34
C GLY A 72 -15.34 6.92 -10.05
N GLY A 73 -15.33 5.90 -10.90
CA GLY A 73 -15.97 4.60 -10.67
C GLY A 73 -14.95 3.49 -10.42
N PRO A 74 -15.42 2.30 -10.04
CA PRO A 74 -14.55 1.19 -9.62
C PRO A 74 -13.79 0.56 -10.78
N CYS A 75 -12.67 -0.09 -10.48
CA CYS A 75 -11.87 -0.81 -11.47
C CYS A 75 -12.58 -2.07 -12.01
N TYR A 76 -12.10 -2.57 -13.14
CA TYR A 76 -12.43 -3.90 -13.66
C TYR A 76 -11.82 -4.99 -12.77
N GLU A 77 -12.31 -6.23 -12.93
CA GLU A 77 -11.86 -7.40 -12.17
C GLU A 77 -10.37 -7.72 -12.34
N ASP A 78 -9.73 -7.20 -13.38
CA ASP A 78 -8.30 -7.35 -13.66
C ASP A 78 -7.47 -6.14 -13.22
N ASP A 79 -8.00 -5.31 -12.30
CA ASP A 79 -7.40 -4.06 -11.83
C ASP A 79 -7.14 -3.04 -12.96
N THR A 80 -7.93 -3.10 -14.03
CA THR A 80 -7.85 -2.13 -15.15
C THR A 80 -9.02 -1.14 -15.14
N CYS A 81 -8.91 -0.11 -15.97
CA CYS A 81 -9.96 0.87 -16.20
C CYS A 81 -10.11 1.17 -17.70
N ASP A 82 -11.18 1.87 -18.08
CA ASP A 82 -11.32 2.40 -19.44
C ASP A 82 -10.14 3.32 -19.74
N ASP A 83 -9.39 3.01 -20.79
CA ASP A 83 -8.31 3.85 -21.32
C ASP A 83 -8.80 5.31 -21.50
N PRO A 84 -8.15 6.33 -20.88
CA PRO A 84 -6.78 6.35 -20.32
C PRO A 84 -6.68 6.30 -18.79
N LEU A 85 -7.68 5.76 -18.11
CA LEU A 85 -7.74 5.73 -16.66
C LEU A 85 -6.91 4.59 -16.11
N VAL A 86 -6.39 4.78 -14.90
CA VAL A 86 -5.62 3.80 -14.14
C VAL A 86 -6.38 3.49 -12.86
N CYS A 87 -6.40 2.21 -12.50
CA CYS A 87 -6.95 1.77 -11.24
C CYS A 87 -6.06 2.24 -10.10
N PHE A 88 -6.59 3.07 -9.20
CA PHE A 88 -5.85 3.58 -8.06
C PHE A 88 -6.75 3.62 -6.83
N ASN A 89 -6.40 2.82 -5.82
CA ASN A 89 -7.24 2.59 -4.64
C ASN A 89 -8.67 2.19 -5.02
N ASP A 90 -8.77 1.17 -5.89
CA ASP A 90 -10.03 0.57 -6.38
C ASP A 90 -10.93 1.49 -7.19
N ILE A 91 -10.40 2.64 -7.63
CA ILE A 91 -11.13 3.65 -8.38
C ILE A 91 -10.34 4.10 -9.59
N CYS A 92 -11.01 4.17 -10.73
CA CYS A 92 -10.46 4.62 -11.97
C CYS A 92 -10.21 6.12 -11.94
N ARG A 93 -8.93 6.49 -12.05
CA ARG A 93 -8.47 7.87 -12.03
C ARG A 93 -7.63 8.18 -13.25
N THR A 94 -7.61 9.45 -13.64
CA THR A 94 -6.67 9.91 -14.67
C THR A 94 -5.25 9.87 -14.12
N ALA A 95 -4.34 9.15 -14.79
CA ALA A 95 -2.94 9.09 -14.41
C ALA A 95 -2.20 10.42 -14.65
N GLY A 96 -1.19 10.67 -13.83
CA GLY A 96 -0.28 11.80 -13.95
C GLY A 96 -0.76 13.10 -13.30
N GLY A 97 -1.96 13.15 -12.73
CA GLY A 97 -2.47 14.33 -12.01
C GLY A 97 -2.02 14.40 -10.56
N GLU A 98 -1.98 15.59 -9.96
CA GLU A 98 -1.62 15.79 -8.54
C GLU A 98 -2.48 14.93 -7.61
N ASN A 99 -1.86 14.15 -6.72
CA ASN A 99 -2.50 13.15 -5.85
C ASN A 99 -3.24 12.01 -6.60
N GLY A 100 -2.94 11.81 -7.88
CA GLY A 100 -3.41 10.71 -8.70
C GLY A 100 -2.33 9.64 -8.94
N PRO A 101 -2.70 8.51 -9.56
CA PRO A 101 -1.75 7.46 -9.91
C PRO A 101 -0.68 7.98 -10.89
N CYS A 102 0.53 7.43 -10.78
CA CYS A 102 1.57 7.65 -11.78
C CYS A 102 1.20 7.02 -13.14
N PHE A 103 1.90 7.45 -14.19
CA PHE A 103 1.93 6.71 -15.44
C PHE A 103 2.71 5.40 -15.28
N GLU A 104 2.51 4.45 -16.20
CA GLU A 104 3.19 3.14 -16.21
C GLU A 104 4.73 3.22 -16.29
N ASP A 105 5.28 4.37 -16.67
CA ASP A 105 6.72 4.62 -16.73
C ASP A 105 7.25 5.37 -15.49
N ASP A 106 6.49 5.35 -14.39
CA ASP A 106 6.77 6.05 -13.13
C ASP A 106 6.90 7.57 -13.31
N THR A 107 6.16 8.15 -14.27
CA THR A 107 6.14 9.59 -14.52
C THR A 107 4.80 10.23 -14.17
N CYS A 108 4.77 11.56 -14.13
CA CYS A 108 3.57 12.36 -13.88
C CYS A 108 3.47 13.54 -14.86
N THR A 109 2.29 14.16 -14.97
CA THR A 109 2.15 15.35 -15.83
C THR A 109 2.71 16.59 -15.16
N GLY A 110 3.34 17.45 -15.96
CA GLY A 110 3.88 18.73 -15.48
C GLY A 110 5.19 18.57 -14.70
N GLU A 111 5.26 19.23 -13.55
CA GLU A 111 6.45 19.23 -12.66
C GLU A 111 6.28 18.28 -11.46
N LEU A 112 5.30 17.37 -11.54
CA LEU A 112 5.05 16.35 -10.53
C LEU A 112 6.03 15.18 -10.72
N GLU A 113 6.42 14.52 -9.63
CA GLU A 113 7.18 13.28 -9.63
C GLU A 113 6.38 12.14 -9.01
N CYS A 114 6.64 10.92 -9.50
CA CYS A 114 6.03 9.72 -8.96
C CYS A 114 6.73 9.32 -7.65
N ILE A 115 6.00 9.38 -6.55
CA ILE A 115 6.46 8.89 -5.25
C ILE A 115 5.45 7.85 -4.78
N VAL A 116 5.88 6.60 -4.67
CA VAL A 116 5.04 5.47 -4.19
C VAL A 116 3.71 5.43 -4.94
N ASP A 117 3.81 5.28 -6.27
CA ASP A 117 2.69 5.22 -7.22
C ASP A 117 1.75 6.43 -7.22
N THR A 118 2.14 7.53 -6.57
CA THR A 118 1.35 8.77 -6.47
C THR A 118 2.12 9.98 -6.99
N CYS A 119 1.48 10.75 -7.87
CA CYS A 119 2.05 11.98 -8.40
C CYS A 119 2.04 13.12 -7.37
N THR A 120 3.24 13.54 -6.99
CA THR A 120 3.50 14.47 -5.89
C THR A 120 4.29 15.67 -6.39
N VAL A 121 4.07 16.85 -5.82
CA VAL A 121 4.91 18.03 -6.07
C VAL A 121 6.25 17.84 -5.35
N THR A 122 7.37 17.91 -6.07
CA THR A 122 8.73 17.75 -5.51
C THR A 122 9.65 18.87 -5.99
N GLY A 123 10.70 19.15 -5.21
CA GLY A 123 11.70 20.15 -5.59
C GLY A 123 11.32 21.60 -5.30
N GLU A 124 10.15 21.89 -4.74
CA GLU A 124 9.79 23.23 -4.26
C GLU A 124 10.11 23.41 -2.76
N THR A 125 10.15 24.64 -2.26
CA THR A 125 10.41 24.90 -0.84
C THR A 125 9.38 24.20 0.05
N ASP A 126 9.84 23.48 1.07
CA ASP A 126 9.01 22.68 1.99
C ASP A 126 8.25 21.51 1.33
N THR A 127 8.72 21.04 0.16
CA THR A 127 8.22 19.81 -0.49
C THR A 127 9.29 18.71 -0.50
N PRO A 128 8.92 17.44 -0.74
CA PRO A 128 9.89 16.36 -0.85
C PRO A 128 10.96 16.65 -1.91
N CYS A 129 12.16 16.15 -1.65
CA CYS A 129 13.23 16.18 -2.63
C CYS A 129 12.84 15.42 -3.88
N ARG A 130 13.48 15.78 -4.99
CA ARG A 130 13.39 15.00 -6.20
C ARG A 130 14.04 13.63 -6.02
N LEU A 131 13.64 12.65 -6.83
CA LEU A 131 14.18 11.28 -6.76
C LEU A 131 15.71 11.21 -6.94
N ASP A 132 16.32 12.18 -7.60
CA ASP A 132 17.78 12.29 -7.76
C ASP A 132 18.47 13.01 -6.58
N GLY A 133 17.73 13.30 -5.50
CA GLY A 133 18.19 14.04 -4.34
C GLY A 133 18.34 15.54 -4.59
N SER A 134 17.86 16.05 -5.72
CA SER A 134 17.93 17.47 -6.06
C SER A 134 16.68 18.25 -5.62
N CYS A 135 16.80 19.57 -5.65
CA CYS A 135 15.70 20.50 -5.42
C CYS A 135 15.72 21.60 -6.49
N GLY A 136 14.65 22.39 -6.56
CA GLY A 136 14.57 23.57 -7.41
C GLY A 136 15.72 24.54 -7.15
N ALA A 137 16.02 25.39 -8.13
CA ALA A 137 17.16 26.31 -8.06
C ALA A 137 17.16 27.10 -6.74
N GLN A 138 18.32 27.13 -6.06
CA GLN A 138 18.55 27.76 -4.73
C GLN A 138 18.04 26.98 -3.52
N LEU A 139 17.66 25.71 -3.69
CA LEU A 139 17.28 24.80 -2.61
C LEU A 139 18.21 23.57 -2.57
N VAL A 140 18.46 23.04 -1.37
CA VAL A 140 19.17 21.79 -1.09
C VAL A 140 18.22 20.81 -0.43
N CYS A 141 18.36 19.53 -0.78
CA CYS A 141 17.64 18.45 -0.14
C CYS A 141 18.22 18.18 1.26
N GLU A 142 17.47 18.50 2.31
CA GLU A 142 17.86 18.25 3.70
C GLU A 142 16.76 17.40 4.36
N GLU A 143 17.13 16.21 4.85
CA GLU A 143 16.19 15.26 5.48
C GLU A 143 14.99 14.90 4.57
N GLY A 144 15.22 14.76 3.26
CA GLY A 144 14.17 14.40 2.31
C GLY A 144 13.23 15.56 1.94
N THR A 145 13.49 16.78 2.43
CA THR A 145 12.72 17.99 2.10
C THR A 145 13.60 19.08 1.48
N CYS A 146 13.09 19.80 0.48
CA CYS A 146 13.79 20.90 -0.14
C CYS A 146 13.75 22.18 0.70
N ARG A 147 14.92 22.64 1.14
CA ARG A 147 15.14 23.84 1.95
C ARG A 147 16.13 24.79 1.27
N THR A 148 16.15 26.08 1.61
CA THR A 148 17.10 27.03 1.00
C THR A 148 18.54 26.75 1.41
N ASP A 149 19.42 26.65 0.40
CA ASP A 149 20.88 26.55 0.53
C ASP A 149 21.48 27.83 1.14
N LEU A 150 22.56 27.70 1.91
CA LEU A 150 23.30 28.83 2.48
C LEU A 150 24.75 28.95 1.97
N ASP A 151 25.28 28.07 1.10
CA ASP A 151 26.64 28.24 0.52
C ASP A 151 26.93 27.84 -0.97
N GLU A 152 25.99 27.31 -1.76
CA GLU A 152 25.98 27.28 -3.26
C GLU A 152 27.22 26.71 -4.02
N ASP A 153 27.44 25.38 -4.14
CA ASP A 153 28.32 24.86 -5.22
C ASP A 153 27.90 23.56 -5.97
N GLY A 154 27.09 22.67 -5.40
CA GLY A 154 26.30 21.70 -6.19
C GLY A 154 27.10 20.70 -7.08
N TYR A 155 28.35 20.36 -6.76
CA TYR A 155 29.15 19.33 -7.45
C TYR A 155 29.48 18.11 -6.58
N SER A 156 29.63 16.95 -7.23
CA SER A 156 30.25 15.79 -6.59
C SER A 156 31.79 15.92 -6.66
N PRO A 157 32.52 15.55 -5.60
CA PRO A 157 33.99 15.75 -5.49
C PRO A 157 34.88 14.97 -6.47
N ALA A 158 34.32 14.23 -7.44
CA ALA A 158 35.10 13.39 -8.36
C ALA A 158 35.94 14.19 -9.38
N HIS A 159 35.68 15.48 -9.51
CA HIS A 159 36.21 16.34 -10.56
C HIS A 159 36.86 17.62 -10.04
N ASP A 160 36.99 17.80 -8.72
CA ASP A 160 37.50 19.04 -8.17
C ASP A 160 38.92 18.90 -7.60
N CYS A 161 39.86 19.65 -8.18
CA CYS A 161 41.24 19.79 -7.71
C CYS A 161 41.53 21.20 -7.20
N ASP A 162 40.50 21.93 -6.74
CA ASP A 162 40.43 23.24 -6.08
C ASP A 162 40.40 24.48 -7.01
N ASP A 163 39.25 25.18 -7.02
CA ASP A 163 39.08 26.47 -7.69
C ASP A 163 38.29 27.58 -6.95
N ASN A 164 38.23 27.59 -5.60
CA ASN A 164 38.14 28.78 -4.69
C ASN A 164 37.44 28.57 -3.33
N ASP A 165 37.63 27.45 -2.64
CA ASP A 165 37.44 27.44 -1.19
C ASP A 165 38.41 26.47 -0.47
N ASN A 166 38.22 26.24 0.82
CA ASN A 166 39.23 25.64 1.69
C ASN A 166 39.11 24.11 1.84
N ALA A 167 38.40 23.41 0.94
CA ALA A 167 38.25 21.96 0.96
C ALA A 167 38.85 21.28 -0.30
N VAL A 168 39.99 20.60 -0.12
CA VAL A 168 40.72 19.83 -1.15
C VAL A 168 40.40 18.33 -1.04
N VAL A 169 40.40 17.59 -2.16
CA VAL A 169 40.39 16.11 -2.19
C VAL A 169 41.76 15.56 -2.65
N PRO A 170 42.69 15.27 -1.71
CA PRO A 170 44.01 14.73 -2.04
C PRO A 170 43.92 13.31 -2.64
N ASP A 171 44.84 12.97 -3.55
CA ASP A 171 45.06 11.62 -4.12
C ASP A 171 44.03 11.12 -5.15
N ALA A 172 43.08 11.95 -5.61
CA ALA A 172 42.22 11.61 -6.75
C ALA A 172 43.07 11.27 -8.00
N ILE A 173 42.73 10.22 -8.76
CA ILE A 173 43.51 9.73 -9.92
C ILE A 173 42.65 9.80 -11.18
N VAL A 174 43.18 10.38 -12.24
CA VAL A 174 42.52 10.40 -13.57
C VAL A 174 43.50 9.99 -14.67
N GLU A 175 42.97 9.35 -15.71
CA GLU A 175 43.75 8.92 -16.87
C GLU A 175 44.32 10.11 -17.64
N CYS A 176 45.52 9.94 -18.21
CA CYS A 176 46.18 10.92 -19.04
C CYS A 176 46.95 10.25 -20.18
N GLN A 177 47.22 11.02 -21.23
CA GLN A 177 47.90 10.53 -22.42
C GLN A 177 49.32 11.11 -22.49
N SER A 178 50.35 10.25 -22.51
CA SER A 178 51.75 10.65 -22.72
C SER A 178 52.18 10.47 -24.18
N GLU A 179 53.40 10.91 -24.53
CA GLU A 179 53.91 10.85 -25.91
C GLU A 179 54.13 9.41 -26.45
N CYS A 180 54.27 8.41 -25.58
CA CYS A 180 54.61 7.03 -25.97
C CYS A 180 53.64 5.96 -25.43
N ASN A 181 52.78 6.24 -24.43
CA ASN A 181 51.76 5.32 -23.90
C ASN A 181 50.67 6.04 -23.06
N LEU A 182 49.59 5.34 -22.68
CA LEU A 182 48.62 5.82 -21.66
C LEU A 182 49.25 5.80 -20.25
N GLY A 183 48.91 6.79 -19.42
CA GLY A 183 49.40 6.96 -18.05
C GLY A 183 48.36 7.57 -17.10
N VAL A 184 48.77 7.92 -15.89
CA VAL A 184 47.87 8.52 -14.86
C VAL A 184 48.46 9.79 -14.24
N LYS A 185 47.58 10.71 -13.81
CA LYS A 185 47.91 11.91 -13.00
C LYS A 185 47.10 11.93 -11.71
N VAL A 186 47.66 12.54 -10.67
CA VAL A 186 47.16 12.48 -9.28
C VAL A 186 46.95 13.90 -8.72
N CYS A 187 45.88 14.12 -7.96
CA CYS A 187 45.61 15.39 -7.29
C CYS A 187 46.51 15.56 -6.05
N ASN A 188 47.31 16.62 -6.02
CA ASN A 188 48.21 16.93 -4.92
C ASN A 188 47.45 17.63 -3.77
N ALA A 189 47.99 17.51 -2.56
CA ALA A 189 47.43 18.12 -1.35
C ALA A 189 47.37 19.66 -1.36
N ASP A 190 47.93 20.31 -2.38
CA ASP A 190 47.90 21.76 -2.59
C ASP A 190 46.88 22.21 -3.64
N GLY A 191 45.97 21.32 -4.06
CA GLY A 191 44.94 21.66 -5.05
C GLY A 191 45.51 21.75 -6.47
N THR A 192 46.47 20.90 -6.83
CA THR A 192 47.04 20.87 -8.19
C THR A 192 47.23 19.46 -8.73
N TRP A 193 47.08 19.26 -10.03
CA TRP A 193 47.34 17.95 -10.66
C TRP A 193 48.84 17.69 -10.90
N SER A 194 49.28 16.45 -10.67
CA SER A 194 50.64 15.97 -10.96
C SER A 194 50.88 15.68 -12.46
N HIS A 195 52.14 15.42 -12.85
CA HIS A 195 52.51 15.08 -14.24
C HIS A 195 52.13 13.63 -14.59
N CYS A 196 51.89 13.36 -15.88
CA CYS A 196 51.50 12.04 -16.39
C CYS A 196 52.67 11.05 -16.35
N THR A 197 52.50 9.88 -15.70
CA THR A 197 53.58 8.89 -15.50
C THR A 197 53.36 7.65 -16.39
N ALA A 198 54.25 7.36 -17.35
CA ALA A 198 54.19 6.19 -18.26
C ALA A 198 55.56 5.48 -18.38
N ASN A 199 55.61 4.21 -18.84
CA ASN A 199 56.81 3.34 -18.82
C ASN A 199 57.80 3.60 -19.98
N GLU A 200 59.12 3.59 -19.73
CA GLU A 200 60.15 4.34 -20.51
C GLU A 200 60.95 3.58 -21.60
N GLU A 201 60.79 2.27 -21.84
CA GLU A 201 61.68 1.55 -22.80
C GLU A 201 61.12 1.45 -24.23
N CYS A 202 61.46 2.44 -25.08
CA CYS A 202 60.94 2.57 -26.45
C CYS A 202 61.86 2.01 -27.57
N GLU A 203 63.13 1.69 -27.28
CA GLU A 203 64.14 1.36 -28.31
C GLU A 203 64.29 -0.17 -28.56
N CYS A 204 64.55 -0.55 -29.81
CA CYS A 204 64.83 -1.93 -30.22
C CYS A 204 66.11 -2.02 -31.07
N THR A 205 66.81 -3.16 -31.02
CA THR A 205 68.15 -3.25 -31.62
C THR A 205 68.16 -3.78 -33.06
N THR A 206 67.15 -4.56 -33.44
CA THR A 206 67.11 -5.21 -34.77
C THR A 206 65.76 -4.99 -35.46
N PRO A 207 65.69 -4.21 -36.56
CA PRO A 207 64.47 -4.03 -37.33
C PRO A 207 63.85 -5.36 -37.78
N GLY A 208 62.55 -5.54 -37.52
CA GLY A 208 61.81 -6.77 -37.78
C GLY A 208 61.92 -7.83 -36.68
N GLU A 209 62.69 -7.60 -35.62
CA GLU A 209 62.66 -8.40 -34.40
C GLU A 209 61.27 -8.39 -33.78
N MET A 210 60.84 -9.54 -33.26
CA MET A 210 59.58 -9.70 -32.55
C MET A 210 59.91 -9.97 -31.10
N ARG A 211 59.20 -9.30 -30.18
CA ARG A 211 59.19 -9.67 -28.77
C ARG A 211 57.78 -10.00 -28.31
N GLU A 212 57.68 -10.86 -27.32
CA GLU A 212 56.46 -11.06 -26.57
C GLU A 212 56.40 -9.98 -25.49
N VAL A 213 55.24 -9.34 -25.36
CA VAL A 213 54.95 -8.39 -24.29
C VAL A 213 53.66 -8.81 -23.62
N ASP A 214 53.62 -8.62 -22.31
CA ASP A 214 52.40 -8.80 -21.53
C ASP A 214 51.36 -7.76 -21.98
N CYS A 215 50.11 -8.18 -22.09
CA CYS A 215 49.00 -7.33 -22.48
C CYS A 215 47.68 -7.82 -21.88
N GLY A 216 46.69 -6.95 -21.82
CA GLY A 216 45.40 -7.28 -21.22
C GLY A 216 45.55 -7.71 -19.75
N ASN A 217 44.72 -8.65 -19.32
CA ASN A 217 44.71 -9.15 -17.95
C ASN A 217 45.89 -10.09 -17.66
N CYS A 218 46.00 -11.18 -18.42
CA CYS A 218 47.10 -12.16 -18.35
C CYS A 218 47.51 -12.68 -19.72
N GLY A 219 47.15 -11.91 -20.74
CA GLY A 219 47.44 -12.25 -22.11
C GLY A 219 48.83 -11.85 -22.51
N TRP A 220 49.18 -12.26 -23.72
CA TRP A 220 50.44 -11.90 -24.34
C TRP A 220 50.19 -11.45 -25.77
N ALA A 221 50.99 -10.49 -26.22
CA ALA A 221 50.95 -9.96 -27.57
C ALA A 221 52.35 -9.95 -28.14
N TYR A 222 52.42 -10.08 -29.46
CA TYR A 222 53.66 -9.81 -30.15
C TYR A 222 53.80 -8.32 -30.47
N GLN A 223 54.97 -7.78 -30.23
CA GLN A 223 55.37 -6.44 -30.63
C GLN A 223 56.51 -6.55 -31.65
N ARG A 224 56.49 -5.71 -32.68
CA ARG A 224 57.51 -5.70 -33.74
C ARG A 224 58.40 -4.48 -33.62
N CYS A 225 59.69 -4.68 -33.84
CA CYS A 225 60.65 -3.60 -34.01
C CYS A 225 60.51 -2.98 -35.40
N GLY A 226 60.14 -1.71 -35.46
CA GLY A 226 60.02 -0.92 -36.69
C GLY A 226 61.36 -0.68 -37.37
N THR A 227 61.32 -0.18 -38.61
CA THR A 227 62.54 0.16 -39.37
C THR A 227 63.30 1.38 -38.83
N ASP A 228 62.67 2.10 -37.92
CA ASP A 228 63.17 3.27 -37.17
C ASP A 228 63.82 2.89 -35.84
N PHE A 229 63.98 1.59 -35.55
CA PHE A 229 64.54 1.08 -34.29
C PHE A 229 63.68 1.38 -33.05
N MET A 230 62.36 1.54 -33.27
CA MET A 230 61.37 1.71 -32.21
C MET A 230 60.41 0.53 -32.18
N TRP A 231 59.95 0.13 -30.99
CA TRP A 231 58.89 -0.86 -30.89
C TRP A 231 57.56 -0.27 -31.36
N GLU A 232 56.92 -0.89 -32.36
CA GLU A 232 55.57 -0.52 -32.82
C GLU A 232 54.52 -0.89 -31.77
N LEU A 233 53.27 -0.42 -31.87
CA LEU A 233 52.22 -0.81 -30.92
C LEU A 233 52.05 -2.36 -30.88
N PRO A 234 51.81 -2.97 -29.71
CA PRO A 234 51.54 -4.40 -29.59
C PRO A 234 50.37 -4.83 -30.48
N MET A 235 50.47 -6.03 -31.05
CA MET A 235 49.39 -6.65 -31.83
C MET A 235 48.21 -7.03 -30.93
N GLU A 236 47.13 -7.56 -31.53
CA GLU A 236 45.95 -8.03 -30.80
C GLU A 236 46.35 -9.05 -29.73
N CYS A 237 45.96 -8.76 -28.50
CA CYS A 237 46.33 -9.53 -27.34
C CYS A 237 45.63 -10.90 -27.33
N GLN A 238 46.37 -11.94 -26.93
CA GLN A 238 45.91 -13.33 -26.97
C GLN A 238 45.84 -13.90 -25.55
N GLU A 239 44.88 -14.80 -25.32
CA GLU A 239 44.72 -15.53 -24.05
C GLU A 239 44.60 -14.63 -22.82
N GLU A 240 43.90 -13.49 -22.97
CA GLU A 240 43.77 -12.48 -21.92
C GLU A 240 43.19 -13.00 -20.60
N GLY A 241 42.42 -14.08 -20.62
CA GLY A 241 41.66 -14.55 -19.46
C GLY A 241 40.42 -13.70 -19.20
N GLU A 242 39.53 -14.18 -18.34
CA GLU A 242 38.28 -13.48 -18.01
C GLU A 242 38.50 -12.32 -17.02
N CYS A 243 39.61 -12.34 -16.28
CA CYS A 243 39.93 -11.39 -15.21
C CYS A 243 41.44 -11.23 -14.99
N ALA A 244 41.87 -10.13 -14.38
CA ALA A 244 43.28 -9.91 -14.03
C ALA A 244 43.69 -10.76 -12.82
N SER A 245 44.86 -11.39 -12.87
CA SER A 245 45.28 -12.26 -11.75
C SER A 245 45.32 -11.51 -10.42
N GLY A 246 44.71 -12.11 -9.39
CA GLY A 246 44.61 -11.50 -8.07
C GLY A 246 43.55 -10.41 -7.95
N SER A 247 42.80 -10.11 -9.02
CA SER A 247 41.63 -9.23 -8.93
C SER A 247 40.56 -9.88 -8.05
N GLU A 248 39.88 -9.03 -7.29
CA GLU A 248 38.75 -9.41 -6.45
C GLU A 248 37.48 -8.83 -7.07
N GLU A 249 36.42 -9.64 -7.10
CA GLU A 249 35.09 -9.19 -7.49
C GLU A 249 34.12 -9.50 -6.35
N THR A 250 33.30 -8.52 -6.03
CA THR A 250 32.25 -8.61 -5.02
C THR A 250 30.92 -8.32 -5.67
N GLU A 251 29.92 -9.12 -5.33
CA GLU A 251 28.53 -8.88 -5.73
C GLU A 251 27.58 -9.03 -4.56
N ASN A 252 26.39 -8.46 -4.71
CA ASN A 252 25.32 -8.55 -3.73
C ASN A 252 24.71 -9.95 -3.73
N CYS A 253 24.32 -10.42 -2.55
CA CYS A 253 23.63 -11.69 -2.35
C CYS A 253 22.68 -11.60 -1.15
N GLY A 254 21.58 -12.36 -1.16
CA GLY A 254 20.58 -12.27 -0.10
C GLY A 254 19.95 -10.88 -0.03
N LEU A 255 19.59 -10.43 1.17
CA LEU A 255 18.93 -9.13 1.40
C LEU A 255 19.92 -7.95 1.31
N CYS A 256 21.01 -7.96 2.09
CA CYS A 256 22.13 -7.00 2.00
C CYS A 256 23.50 -7.68 2.12
N GLY A 257 23.56 -8.98 1.91
CA GLY A 257 24.82 -9.70 1.97
C GLY A 257 25.71 -9.41 0.77
N THR A 258 27.00 -9.70 0.93
CA THR A 258 27.95 -9.72 -0.18
C THR A 258 28.68 -11.05 -0.21
N ARG A 259 29.06 -11.44 -1.42
CA ARG A 259 29.97 -12.55 -1.66
C ARG A 259 31.08 -12.10 -2.57
N THR A 260 32.23 -12.69 -2.36
CA THR A 260 33.45 -12.34 -3.09
C THR A 260 33.98 -13.57 -3.82
N ARG A 261 34.56 -13.35 -4.99
CA ARG A 261 35.44 -14.32 -5.64
C ARG A 261 36.76 -13.66 -6.03
N MET A 262 37.79 -14.48 -6.15
CA MET A 262 39.11 -14.01 -6.58
C MET A 262 39.48 -14.63 -7.92
N CYS A 263 40.22 -13.87 -8.72
CA CYS A 263 40.78 -14.33 -9.97
C CYS A 263 42.08 -15.09 -9.72
N GLY A 264 42.17 -16.31 -10.23
CA GLY A 264 43.32 -17.18 -10.05
C GLY A 264 44.56 -16.73 -10.84
N PRO A 265 45.71 -17.44 -10.68
CA PRO A 265 46.92 -17.20 -11.45
C PRO A 265 46.79 -17.56 -12.94
N THR A 266 45.74 -18.30 -13.31
CA THR A 266 45.37 -18.64 -14.69
C THR A 266 44.31 -17.70 -15.26
N CYS A 267 43.93 -16.67 -14.50
CA CYS A 267 43.10 -15.57 -14.98
C CYS A 267 41.67 -16.02 -15.33
N GLU A 268 41.23 -16.98 -14.52
CA GLU A 268 39.89 -17.53 -14.41
C GLU A 268 39.38 -17.26 -12.99
N TRP A 269 38.08 -16.99 -12.86
CA TRP A 269 37.45 -16.77 -11.58
C TRP A 269 37.33 -18.07 -10.77
N PHE A 270 37.67 -18.01 -9.48
CA PHE A 270 37.27 -19.06 -8.54
C PHE A 270 35.77 -18.98 -8.21
N ASP A 271 35.25 -20.06 -7.60
CA ASP A 271 33.87 -20.09 -7.11
C ASP A 271 33.62 -18.96 -6.10
N TRP A 272 32.39 -18.43 -6.11
CA TRP A 272 31.94 -17.45 -5.14
C TRP A 272 32.04 -17.99 -3.71
N SER A 273 32.44 -17.11 -2.78
CA SER A 273 32.34 -17.40 -1.35
C SER A 273 30.88 -17.61 -0.92
N ALA A 274 30.69 -18.15 0.29
CA ALA A 274 29.40 -18.05 0.95
C ALA A 274 28.99 -16.58 1.08
N CYS A 275 27.68 -16.32 1.05
CA CYS A 275 27.15 -14.99 1.32
C CYS A 275 27.45 -14.62 2.78
N THR A 276 27.97 -13.42 3.01
CA THR A 276 28.23 -12.90 4.35
C THR A 276 27.61 -11.52 4.50
N GLY A 277 27.25 -11.13 5.73
CA GLY A 277 26.55 -9.86 5.97
C GLY A 277 25.07 -9.86 5.56
N GLU A 278 24.42 -11.02 5.48
CA GLU A 278 22.97 -11.08 5.27
C GLU A 278 22.25 -10.36 6.41
N GLY A 279 21.33 -9.46 6.04
CA GLY A 279 20.47 -8.81 7.00
C GLY A 279 19.22 -9.61 7.32
N VAL A 280 18.43 -9.07 8.26
CA VAL A 280 17.20 -9.70 8.77
C VAL A 280 15.93 -9.18 8.10
N CYS A 281 16.05 -8.12 7.30
CA CYS A 281 14.97 -7.43 6.61
C CYS A 281 15.47 -6.86 5.27
N GLU A 282 14.56 -6.41 4.40
CA GLU A 282 14.90 -5.79 3.12
C GLU A 282 15.11 -4.28 3.29
N ALA A 283 16.20 -3.72 2.77
CA ALA A 283 16.54 -2.31 2.95
C ALA A 283 15.43 -1.38 2.43
N GLY A 284 15.07 -0.37 3.21
CA GLY A 284 13.96 0.56 2.94
C GLY A 284 12.59 0.03 3.37
N LEU A 285 12.49 -1.22 3.83
CA LEU A 285 11.23 -1.74 4.37
C LEU A 285 10.89 -1.01 5.67
N VAL A 286 9.71 -0.41 5.71
CA VAL A 286 9.15 0.19 6.92
C VAL A 286 8.10 -0.75 7.49
N GLU A 287 8.16 -1.03 8.79
CA GLU A 287 7.12 -1.79 9.47
C GLU A 287 6.77 -1.23 10.85
N TYR A 288 5.58 -1.57 11.33
CA TYR A 288 5.13 -1.21 12.67
C TYR A 288 5.31 -2.40 13.61
N THR A 289 6.03 -2.18 14.71
CA THR A 289 6.24 -3.19 15.75
C THR A 289 5.70 -2.73 17.10
N THR A 290 5.35 -3.68 17.97
CA THR A 290 5.11 -3.44 19.39
C THR A 290 6.33 -3.71 20.27
N ASP A 291 7.44 -4.13 19.66
CA ASP A 291 8.68 -4.45 20.39
C ASP A 291 9.11 -3.24 21.22
N ASP A 292 9.34 -3.49 22.50
CA ASP A 292 9.74 -2.50 23.50
C ASP A 292 8.80 -1.28 23.66
N CYS A 293 7.56 -1.36 23.15
CA CYS A 293 6.57 -0.31 23.35
C CYS A 293 5.77 -0.45 24.65
N THR A 294 5.69 0.66 25.39
CA THR A 294 4.87 0.78 26.60
C THR A 294 4.06 2.07 26.52
N PRO A 295 2.76 2.06 26.88
CA PRO A 295 1.92 0.94 27.33
C PRO A 295 1.71 -0.20 26.32
N LEU A 296 1.29 -1.38 26.82
CA LEU A 296 0.91 -2.52 25.97
C LEU A 296 -0.14 -2.08 24.94
N GLY A 297 0.17 -2.30 23.67
CA GLY A 297 -0.66 -1.87 22.55
C GLY A 297 -0.12 -0.66 21.80
N TYR A 298 0.87 0.08 22.30
CA TYR A 298 1.50 1.14 21.49
C TYR A 298 2.37 0.49 20.40
N ILE A 299 2.42 1.12 19.23
CA ILE A 299 3.29 0.71 18.13
C ILE A 299 4.37 1.75 17.92
N ARG A 300 5.51 1.34 17.38
CA ARG A 300 6.48 2.24 16.78
C ARG A 300 6.77 1.80 15.37
N GLU A 301 7.10 2.76 14.54
CA GLU A 301 7.68 2.51 13.24
C GLU A 301 9.15 2.10 13.42
N ARG A 302 9.57 1.10 12.64
CA ARG A 302 10.98 0.78 12.44
C ARG A 302 11.24 0.65 10.96
N GLU A 303 12.39 1.14 10.54
CA GLU A 303 12.84 1.09 9.16
C GLU A 303 14.03 0.14 9.07
N CYS A 304 14.04 -0.67 8.03
CA CYS A 304 15.18 -1.49 7.69
C CYS A 304 16.21 -0.63 6.96
N ASP A 305 17.37 -0.43 7.55
CA ASP A 305 18.39 0.43 6.96
C ASP A 305 19.11 -0.20 5.76
N GLY A 306 20.00 0.57 5.13
CA GLY A 306 20.85 0.09 4.03
C GLY A 306 21.82 -1.04 4.43
N SER A 307 21.89 -1.42 5.71
CA SER A 307 22.61 -2.61 6.19
C SER A 307 21.68 -3.80 6.43
N CYS A 308 20.42 -3.68 6.04
CA CYS A 308 19.35 -4.65 6.24
C CYS A 308 19.18 -5.02 7.73
N GLN A 309 19.32 -4.04 8.61
CA GLN A 309 19.02 -4.16 10.04
C GLN A 309 17.85 -3.26 10.39
N TRP A 310 17.00 -3.73 11.31
CA TRP A 310 15.95 -2.90 11.87
C TRP A 310 16.55 -1.77 12.69
N ILE A 311 16.27 -0.54 12.30
CA ILE A 311 16.47 0.65 13.11
C ILE A 311 15.13 1.03 13.73
N ASP A 312 15.07 0.96 15.05
CA ASP A 312 13.94 1.44 15.83
C ASP A 312 13.98 2.98 15.93
N SER A 313 13.55 3.66 14.86
CA SER A 313 13.59 5.12 14.73
C SER A 313 12.38 5.84 15.36
N GLY A 314 11.24 5.15 15.52
CA GLY A 314 10.01 5.76 16.03
C GLY A 314 9.90 5.82 17.57
N THR A 315 9.34 6.92 18.09
CA THR A 315 8.77 6.92 19.45
C THR A 315 7.48 6.10 19.45
N CYS A 316 7.27 5.25 20.45
CA CYS A 316 6.01 4.53 20.58
C CYS A 316 4.83 5.51 20.62
N PHE A 317 3.91 5.34 19.67
CA PHE A 317 2.71 6.13 19.53
C PHE A 317 1.49 5.21 19.55
N GLY A 318 0.35 5.81 19.84
CA GLY A 318 -0.88 5.11 20.18
C GLY A 318 -1.95 6.08 20.65
N ASP A 319 -1.55 7.25 21.14
CA ASP A 319 -2.49 8.27 21.57
C ASP A 319 -3.18 8.98 20.40
N CYS A 320 -4.45 9.27 20.62
CA CYS A 320 -5.25 10.10 19.75
C CYS A 320 -4.85 11.57 19.89
N PRO A 321 -4.51 12.27 18.80
CA PRO A 321 -4.37 13.72 18.85
C PRO A 321 -5.74 14.38 19.09
N ASP A 322 -5.72 15.64 19.50
CA ASP A 322 -6.90 16.45 19.83
C ASP A 322 -7.79 16.85 18.62
N GLN A 323 -7.75 16.15 17.48
CA GLN A 323 -8.45 16.58 16.25
C GLN A 323 -9.45 15.57 15.64
N PRO A 324 -10.31 14.88 16.43
CA PRO A 324 -11.49 14.25 15.84
C PRO A 324 -12.38 15.31 15.20
N ARG A 325 -13.08 14.98 14.10
CA ARG A 325 -14.18 15.83 13.64
C ARG A 325 -15.20 15.91 14.76
N LEU A 326 -15.40 17.11 15.31
CA LEU A 326 -16.35 17.33 16.41
C LEU A 326 -17.76 17.50 15.84
N ASN A 327 -18.78 17.25 16.67
CA ASN A 327 -20.18 17.51 16.30
C ASN A 327 -20.34 18.92 15.72
N GLY A 328 -20.75 18.97 14.46
CA GLY A 328 -21.20 20.20 13.83
C GLY A 328 -22.71 20.36 13.98
N THR A 329 -23.21 21.47 13.45
CA THR A 329 -24.65 21.65 13.29
C THR A 329 -24.96 22.04 11.87
N TRP A 330 -26.03 21.49 11.33
CA TRP A 330 -26.66 21.99 10.13
C TRP A 330 -27.11 23.45 10.28
N PRO A 331 -27.37 24.19 9.18
CA PRO A 331 -27.85 25.58 9.24
C PRO A 331 -29.14 25.79 10.03
N ASP A 332 -29.95 24.75 10.21
CA ASP A 332 -31.18 24.76 11.02
C ASP A 332 -30.93 24.49 12.52
N GLY A 333 -29.68 24.27 12.91
CA GLY A 333 -29.24 24.07 14.29
C GLY A 333 -29.31 22.62 14.79
N THR A 334 -29.68 21.64 13.95
CA THR A 334 -29.64 20.23 14.34
C THR A 334 -28.24 19.63 14.16
N ASN A 335 -27.92 18.54 14.87
CA ASN A 335 -26.61 17.86 14.75
C ASN A 335 -26.39 17.39 13.31
N ASP A 336 -25.16 17.56 12.80
CA ASP A 336 -24.77 17.06 11.47
C ASP A 336 -24.35 15.59 11.45
N PHE A 337 -24.14 14.98 12.61
CA PHE A 337 -23.70 13.59 12.80
C PHE A 337 -22.43 13.26 12.00
N LYS A 338 -21.54 14.23 11.85
CA LYS A 338 -20.22 14.05 11.23
C LYS A 338 -19.11 13.82 12.26
N GLU A 339 -19.46 13.58 13.53
CA GLU A 339 -18.48 13.33 14.59
C GLU A 339 -17.68 12.05 14.32
N GLU A 340 -16.36 12.13 14.45
CA GLU A 340 -15.45 10.99 14.35
C GLU A 340 -14.88 10.66 15.73
N VAL A 341 -14.56 9.39 15.94
CA VAL A 341 -13.83 8.90 17.10
C VAL A 341 -12.46 8.44 16.62
N CYS A 342 -11.42 8.96 17.25
CA CYS A 342 -10.09 8.44 17.04
C CYS A 342 -9.94 7.08 17.74
N ILE A 343 -9.51 6.07 16.98
CA ILE A 343 -9.15 4.76 17.49
C ILE A 343 -7.62 4.69 17.58
N PRO A 344 -7.07 4.61 18.81
CA PRO A 344 -5.65 4.41 19.07
C PRO A 344 -5.03 3.32 18.22
N ALA A 345 -3.78 3.54 17.76
CA ALA A 345 -2.99 2.44 17.23
C ALA A 345 -2.83 1.34 18.30
N GLY A 346 -2.72 0.09 17.85
CA GLY A 346 -2.41 -1.02 18.74
C GLY A 346 -3.12 -2.32 18.51
N ALA A 347 -2.74 -3.27 19.37
CA ALA A 347 -3.25 -4.63 19.36
C ALA A 347 -4.70 -4.71 19.84
N PHE A 348 -5.45 -5.65 19.26
CA PHE A 348 -6.72 -6.12 19.79
C PHE A 348 -6.88 -7.62 19.47
N TYR A 349 -7.83 -8.27 20.14
CA TYR A 349 -8.23 -9.61 19.73
C TYR A 349 -9.23 -9.51 18.59
N MET A 350 -8.91 -10.07 17.42
CA MET A 350 -9.83 -10.26 16.31
C MET A 350 -10.38 -11.68 16.33
N GLY A 351 -11.67 -11.86 16.09
CA GLY A 351 -12.33 -13.16 16.14
C GLY A 351 -12.60 -13.68 17.54
N SER A 352 -13.05 -14.92 17.61
CA SER A 352 -13.54 -15.58 18.83
C SER A 352 -12.98 -17.00 18.96
N THR A 353 -13.04 -17.53 20.17
CA THR A 353 -12.70 -18.93 20.45
C THR A 353 -13.95 -19.81 20.51
N ASP A 354 -15.09 -19.29 20.98
CA ASP A 354 -16.24 -20.10 21.38
C ASP A 354 -17.63 -19.50 21.02
N TYR A 355 -17.71 -18.28 20.50
CA TYR A 355 -18.94 -17.65 19.98
C TYR A 355 -18.78 -17.14 18.54
N GLY A 356 -19.81 -16.51 17.98
CA GLY A 356 -19.78 -16.02 16.58
C GLY A 356 -20.00 -17.13 15.55
N GLY A 357 -19.76 -16.80 14.29
CA GLY A 357 -19.73 -17.77 13.19
C GLY A 357 -18.44 -18.59 13.19
N GLU A 358 -18.41 -19.68 12.42
CA GLU A 358 -17.19 -20.48 12.25
C GLU A 358 -16.10 -19.72 11.49
N ASP A 359 -16.52 -18.84 10.58
CA ASP A 359 -15.72 -17.88 9.82
C ASP A 359 -15.08 -16.78 10.66
N SER A 360 -15.53 -16.57 11.90
CA SER A 360 -14.91 -15.63 12.85
C SER A 360 -13.81 -16.27 13.70
N ARG A 361 -13.29 -17.44 13.28
CA ARG A 361 -12.25 -18.21 13.96
C ARG A 361 -11.05 -18.45 13.05
N PRO A 362 -9.84 -18.61 13.61
CA PRO A 362 -9.49 -18.54 15.04
C PRO A 362 -9.47 -17.10 15.58
N GLN A 363 -9.52 -16.96 16.91
CA GLN A 363 -9.16 -15.70 17.56
C GLN A 363 -7.67 -15.45 17.44
N GLN A 364 -7.29 -14.26 17.00
CA GLN A 364 -5.90 -13.86 16.83
C GLN A 364 -5.63 -12.47 17.44
N VAL A 365 -4.36 -12.16 17.66
CA VAL A 365 -3.93 -10.80 18.04
C VAL A 365 -3.59 -10.07 16.75
N ILE A 366 -4.32 -9.00 16.46
CA ILE A 366 -4.13 -8.15 15.29
C ILE A 366 -3.72 -6.76 15.75
N HIS A 367 -2.77 -6.18 15.03
CA HIS A 367 -2.26 -4.84 15.24
C HIS A 367 -2.83 -3.93 14.17
N LEU A 368 -3.42 -2.82 14.60
CA LEU A 368 -3.89 -1.78 13.70
C LEU A 368 -3.15 -0.49 13.96
N SER A 369 -2.78 0.20 12.89
CA SER A 369 -2.43 1.62 12.93
C SER A 369 -3.60 2.43 13.47
N GLN A 370 -3.31 3.68 13.82
CA GLN A 370 -4.32 4.62 14.24
C GLN A 370 -5.23 5.00 13.07
N PHE A 371 -6.53 5.13 13.34
CA PHE A 371 -7.51 5.58 12.36
C PHE A 371 -8.62 6.38 13.03
N MET A 372 -9.35 7.14 12.25
CA MET A 372 -10.59 7.80 12.66
C MET A 372 -11.76 7.00 12.13
N LEU A 373 -12.81 6.81 12.95
CA LEU A 373 -14.04 6.16 12.52
C LEU A 373 -15.24 7.05 12.85
N ASP A 374 -16.20 7.13 11.94
CA ASP A 374 -17.48 7.81 12.18
C ASP A 374 -18.13 7.26 13.45
N LYS A 375 -18.52 8.16 14.36
CA LYS A 375 -19.17 7.80 15.64
C LYS A 375 -20.54 7.17 15.44
N TYR A 376 -21.22 7.58 14.38
CA TYR A 376 -22.58 7.21 13.99
C TYR A 376 -22.58 6.66 12.57
N GLU A 377 -23.53 5.81 12.23
CA GLU A 377 -23.75 5.45 10.82
C GLU A 377 -24.07 6.71 9.98
N VAL A 378 -23.75 6.66 8.68
CA VAL A 378 -24.07 7.77 7.77
C VAL A 378 -25.59 7.97 7.73
N THR A 379 -26.05 9.19 8.01
CA THR A 379 -27.49 9.49 8.04
C THR A 379 -28.07 9.73 6.65
N ASN A 380 -29.39 9.56 6.49
CA ASN A 380 -30.11 9.88 5.26
C ASN A 380 -29.84 11.33 4.80
N ARG A 381 -29.81 12.28 5.74
CA ARG A 381 -29.55 13.68 5.44
C ARG A 381 -28.13 13.91 4.92
N ARG A 382 -27.12 13.29 5.54
CA ARG A 382 -25.73 13.34 5.06
C ARG A 382 -25.63 12.76 3.66
N TYR A 383 -26.16 11.56 3.44
CA TYR A 383 -26.15 10.91 2.12
C TYR A 383 -26.84 11.75 1.05
N LYS A 384 -27.98 12.37 1.40
CA LYS A 384 -28.73 13.25 0.52
C LYS A 384 -27.93 14.46 0.04
N GLU A 385 -27.01 15.01 0.85
CA GLU A 385 -26.12 16.08 0.37
C GLU A 385 -25.23 15.62 -0.78
N CYS A 386 -24.67 14.41 -0.69
CA CYS A 386 -23.85 13.84 -1.76
C CYS A 386 -24.70 13.63 -3.03
N VAL A 387 -25.93 13.14 -2.89
CA VAL A 387 -26.86 12.95 -4.01
C VAL A 387 -27.26 14.29 -4.63
N ASP A 388 -27.59 15.29 -3.82
CA ASP A 388 -28.00 16.62 -4.29
C ASP A 388 -26.81 17.37 -4.93
N SER A 389 -25.56 17.03 -4.60
CA SER A 389 -24.36 17.53 -5.27
C SER A 389 -24.11 16.89 -6.65
N GLY A 390 -24.79 15.79 -6.97
CA GLY A 390 -24.64 15.05 -8.22
C GLY A 390 -23.48 14.03 -8.24
N ILE A 391 -22.77 13.84 -7.12
CA ILE A 391 -21.67 12.87 -7.00
C ILE A 391 -22.19 11.47 -6.66
N CYS A 392 -23.07 11.34 -5.66
CA CYS A 392 -23.69 10.06 -5.31
C CYS A 392 -25.00 9.82 -6.07
N THR A 393 -25.38 8.54 -6.20
CA THR A 393 -26.72 8.14 -6.68
C THR A 393 -27.65 7.79 -5.51
N PRO A 394 -28.98 7.94 -5.63
CA PRO A 394 -29.92 7.50 -4.60
C PRO A 394 -29.80 5.99 -4.27
N PRO A 395 -30.12 5.54 -3.04
CA PRO A 395 -30.05 4.13 -2.67
C PRO A 395 -30.89 3.23 -3.59
N VAL A 396 -30.39 2.01 -3.85
CA VAL A 396 -31.04 0.99 -4.67
C VAL A 396 -32.30 0.43 -3.97
N ASN A 397 -33.41 0.34 -4.71
CA ASN A 397 -34.77 -0.10 -4.32
C ASN A 397 -35.80 0.98 -3.91
N ASN A 398 -37.06 0.66 -4.22
CA ASN A 398 -38.23 1.55 -4.26
C ASN A 398 -38.75 1.98 -2.87
N ILE A 399 -39.41 3.15 -2.87
CA ILE A 399 -39.85 4.07 -1.79
C ILE A 399 -40.54 3.43 -0.56
N SER A 400 -40.99 2.16 -0.60
CA SER A 400 -41.81 1.58 0.47
C SER A 400 -41.04 0.90 1.61
N THR A 401 -39.75 0.60 1.45
CA THR A 401 -38.97 -0.18 2.44
C THR A 401 -37.72 0.53 2.96
N THR A 402 -37.32 1.66 2.36
CA THR A 402 -36.17 2.46 2.82
C THR A 402 -36.66 3.79 3.39
N ASN A 403 -36.08 4.19 4.53
CA ASN A 403 -36.45 5.43 5.22
C ASN A 403 -35.94 6.68 4.47
N TYR A 404 -34.98 6.52 3.57
CA TYR A 404 -34.35 7.60 2.79
C TYR A 404 -35.35 8.49 2.02
N TYR A 405 -36.40 7.90 1.44
CA TYR A 405 -37.40 8.64 0.64
C TYR A 405 -38.54 9.24 1.48
N GLN A 406 -38.51 9.06 2.81
CA GLN A 406 -39.60 9.42 3.71
C GLN A 406 -39.29 10.69 4.51
N THR A 407 -40.27 11.56 4.66
CA THR A 407 -40.14 12.77 5.47
C THR A 407 -40.02 12.41 6.96
N GLY A 408 -39.07 13.02 7.66
CA GLY A 408 -38.87 12.83 9.11
C GLY A 408 -37.85 11.74 9.47
N TYR A 409 -37.13 11.21 8.48
CA TYR A 409 -36.11 10.17 8.68
C TYR A 409 -34.67 10.67 8.43
N ASP A 410 -34.48 11.97 8.46
CA ASP A 410 -33.21 12.65 8.15
C ASP A 410 -32.03 12.14 8.99
N ASN A 411 -32.27 11.81 10.27
CA ASN A 411 -31.27 11.35 11.23
C ASN A 411 -31.16 9.81 11.33
N TYR A 412 -31.92 9.07 10.54
CA TYR A 412 -31.84 7.61 10.49
C TYR A 412 -30.64 7.22 9.61
N PRO A 413 -30.03 6.05 9.82
CA PRO A 413 -28.98 5.56 8.94
C PRO A 413 -29.51 5.46 7.51
N VAL A 414 -28.68 5.81 6.54
CA VAL A 414 -28.92 5.45 5.16
C VAL A 414 -28.85 3.93 5.04
N SER A 415 -29.82 3.34 4.33
CA SER A 415 -29.86 1.91 4.06
C SER A 415 -30.31 1.66 2.62
N GLY A 416 -30.07 0.45 2.11
CA GLY A 416 -30.36 0.16 0.71
C GLY A 416 -29.28 0.67 -0.23
N VAL A 417 -28.07 0.91 0.26
CA VAL A 417 -26.94 1.35 -0.59
C VAL A 417 -26.10 0.15 -1.00
N THR A 418 -25.55 0.20 -2.21
CA THR A 418 -24.53 -0.75 -2.64
C THR A 418 -23.19 -0.43 -1.98
N TRP A 419 -22.24 -1.37 -2.03
CA TRP A 419 -20.88 -1.12 -1.55
C TRP A 419 -20.23 0.06 -2.28
N ILE A 420 -20.39 0.12 -3.60
CA ILE A 420 -19.86 1.22 -4.43
C ILE A 420 -20.47 2.57 -4.06
N GLN A 421 -21.78 2.62 -3.79
CA GLN A 421 -22.43 3.85 -3.31
C GLN A 421 -21.87 4.32 -1.96
N ALA A 422 -21.55 3.37 -1.08
CA ALA A 422 -20.94 3.68 0.21
C ALA A 422 -19.50 4.21 0.06
N VAL A 423 -18.70 3.61 -0.82
CA VAL A 423 -17.35 4.09 -1.14
C VAL A 423 -17.38 5.50 -1.72
N GLN A 424 -18.19 5.73 -2.76
CA GLN A 424 -18.35 7.06 -3.39
C GLN A 424 -18.75 8.13 -2.38
N PHE A 425 -19.63 7.79 -1.43
CA PHE A 425 -20.00 8.72 -0.37
C PHE A 425 -18.82 9.04 0.55
N CYS A 426 -18.08 8.03 1.02
CA CYS A 426 -16.96 8.28 1.93
C CYS A 426 -15.87 9.13 1.26
N GLU A 427 -15.60 8.89 -0.02
CA GLU A 427 -14.68 9.72 -0.80
C GLU A 427 -15.17 11.16 -0.92
N TRP A 428 -16.46 11.35 -1.26
CA TRP A 428 -17.06 12.68 -1.33
C TRP A 428 -17.04 13.40 0.03
N ASP A 429 -17.22 12.66 1.13
CA ASP A 429 -17.20 13.19 2.49
C ASP A 429 -15.75 13.33 2.99
N GLY A 430 -14.92 14.07 2.26
CA GLY A 430 -13.58 14.47 2.69
C GLY A 430 -12.46 13.46 2.41
N GLY A 431 -12.56 12.69 1.33
CA GLY A 431 -11.54 11.72 0.91
C GLY A 431 -11.43 10.52 1.86
N ARG A 432 -12.54 10.14 2.50
CA ARG A 432 -12.60 9.05 3.48
C ARG A 432 -12.85 7.71 2.76
N ILE A 433 -12.69 6.63 3.50
CA ILE A 433 -12.81 5.25 3.01
C ILE A 433 -13.82 4.47 3.86
N LEU A 434 -14.20 3.27 3.45
CA LEU A 434 -14.86 2.32 4.34
C LEU A 434 -13.83 1.74 5.33
N PRO A 435 -14.22 1.42 6.58
CA PRO A 435 -13.33 0.73 7.50
C PRO A 435 -12.97 -0.67 6.98
N SER A 436 -11.78 -1.15 7.32
CA SER A 436 -11.53 -2.59 7.22
C SER A 436 -12.38 -3.37 8.23
N GLU A 437 -12.59 -4.66 7.99
CA GLU A 437 -13.27 -5.56 8.93
C GLU A 437 -12.54 -5.58 10.29
N ALA A 438 -11.21 -5.54 10.27
CA ALA A 438 -10.39 -5.45 11.48
C ALA A 438 -10.58 -4.11 12.22
N GLU A 439 -10.56 -2.99 11.49
CA GLU A 439 -10.81 -1.65 12.05
C GLU A 439 -12.18 -1.58 12.73
N TRP A 440 -13.20 -2.08 12.04
CA TRP A 440 -14.56 -2.14 12.58
C TRP A 440 -14.63 -2.98 13.86
N GLU A 441 -14.02 -4.18 13.88
CA GLU A 441 -14.07 -5.06 15.05
C GLU A 441 -13.32 -4.46 16.25
N LYS A 442 -12.15 -3.84 16.03
CA LYS A 442 -11.43 -3.13 17.08
C LYS A 442 -12.28 -2.00 17.64
N ALA A 443 -12.89 -1.20 16.78
CA ALA A 443 -13.76 -0.08 17.17
C ALA A 443 -14.99 -0.54 17.98
N ALA A 444 -15.55 -1.72 17.68
CA ALA A 444 -16.65 -2.32 18.42
C ALA A 444 -16.20 -2.90 19.78
N ARG A 445 -15.05 -3.58 19.83
CA ARG A 445 -14.60 -4.37 21.00
C ARG A 445 -13.77 -3.58 22.01
N GLY A 446 -12.88 -2.74 21.54
CA GLY A 446 -11.85 -2.09 22.36
C GLY A 446 -10.45 -2.73 22.22
N PRO A 447 -9.46 -2.18 22.94
CA PRO A 447 -8.06 -2.58 22.81
C PRO A 447 -7.78 -3.92 23.49
N PHE A 448 -6.66 -4.55 23.12
CA PHE A 448 -6.13 -5.71 23.82
C PHE A 448 -5.95 -5.41 25.34
N PRO A 449 -6.23 -6.36 26.24
CA PRO A 449 -6.69 -7.73 26.03
C PRO A 449 -8.22 -7.91 26.11
N ARG A 450 -9.03 -6.88 25.79
CA ARG A 450 -10.50 -7.02 25.86
C ARG A 450 -11.01 -8.09 24.89
N GLN A 451 -11.94 -8.91 25.37
CA GLN A 451 -12.57 -10.01 24.63
C GLN A 451 -14.10 -9.94 24.66
N ASN A 452 -14.64 -8.76 24.99
CA ASN A 452 -16.08 -8.57 25.17
C ASN A 452 -16.85 -9.08 23.96
N LYS A 453 -17.90 -9.84 24.22
CA LYS A 453 -18.76 -10.41 23.20
C LYS A 453 -19.61 -9.37 22.48
N TRP A 454 -20.03 -8.31 23.18
CA TRP A 454 -20.82 -7.21 22.62
C TRP A 454 -20.14 -5.86 22.87
N PRO A 455 -20.49 -4.78 22.13
CA PRO A 455 -19.80 -3.49 22.24
C PRO A 455 -19.78 -2.92 23.66
N TRP A 456 -20.88 -3.09 24.39
CA TRP A 456 -21.05 -2.63 25.77
C TRP A 456 -20.50 -3.58 26.84
N GLY A 457 -20.18 -4.84 26.52
CA GLY A 457 -19.79 -5.82 27.53
C GLY A 457 -20.12 -7.28 27.20
N ASP A 458 -20.00 -8.13 28.22
CA ASP A 458 -20.36 -9.56 28.18
C ASP A 458 -21.75 -9.85 28.77
N GLU A 459 -22.45 -8.80 29.22
CA GLU A 459 -23.83 -8.94 29.67
C GLU A 459 -24.75 -9.13 28.46
N PHE A 460 -25.68 -10.09 28.59
CA PHE A 460 -26.59 -10.44 27.50
C PHE A 460 -27.36 -9.20 27.01
N PRO A 461 -27.46 -8.99 25.67
CA PRO A 461 -28.09 -7.81 25.09
C PRO A 461 -29.49 -7.53 25.62
N THR A 462 -29.73 -6.29 26.01
CA THR A 462 -31.05 -5.79 26.40
C THR A 462 -31.64 -4.85 25.34
N CYS A 463 -32.95 -4.62 25.41
CA CYS A 463 -33.65 -3.73 24.48
C CYS A 463 -33.33 -2.23 24.66
N THR A 464 -32.43 -1.85 25.58
CA THR A 464 -31.89 -0.48 25.66
C THR A 464 -30.52 -0.34 24.99
N GLN A 465 -29.90 -1.47 24.61
CA GLN A 465 -28.58 -1.54 24.00
C GLN A 465 -28.66 -1.89 22.51
N ALA A 466 -29.61 -2.74 22.13
CA ALA A 466 -29.85 -3.11 20.73
C ALA A 466 -31.33 -3.37 20.46
N SER A 467 -31.75 -3.13 19.23
CA SER A 467 -33.03 -3.48 18.66
C SER A 467 -33.00 -4.94 18.19
N LEU A 468 -33.52 -5.82 19.02
CA LEU A 468 -33.53 -7.28 18.79
C LEU A 468 -34.95 -7.77 18.53
N SER A 469 -35.11 -8.94 17.91
CA SER A 469 -36.44 -9.46 17.54
C SER A 469 -37.40 -9.70 18.71
N PHE A 470 -36.88 -9.93 19.92
CA PHE A 470 -37.70 -10.08 21.12
C PHE A 470 -38.07 -8.73 21.76
N CYS A 471 -37.56 -7.61 21.23
CA CYS A 471 -37.85 -6.28 21.72
C CYS A 471 -39.20 -5.77 21.19
N PRO A 472 -39.97 -5.03 22.00
CA PRO A 472 -41.31 -4.55 21.62
C PRO A 472 -41.33 -3.64 20.39
N ASP A 473 -40.26 -2.85 20.21
CA ASP A 473 -40.10 -1.83 19.16
C ASP A 473 -38.91 -2.18 18.26
N ASN A 474 -38.85 -3.41 17.76
CA ASN A 474 -37.76 -3.86 16.88
C ASN A 474 -37.80 -3.14 15.51
N ALA A 475 -37.07 -2.04 15.37
CA ALA A 475 -37.03 -1.21 14.17
C ALA A 475 -35.71 -0.42 14.06
N ILE A 476 -35.36 0.01 12.85
CA ILE A 476 -34.33 1.04 12.64
C ILE A 476 -34.75 2.31 13.41
N SER A 477 -33.78 3.00 14.01
CA SER A 477 -33.97 4.28 14.70
C SER A 477 -32.96 5.33 14.27
N GLU A 478 -33.12 6.56 14.78
CA GLU A 478 -32.07 7.60 14.67
C GLU A 478 -30.73 7.07 15.19
N VAL A 479 -29.63 7.51 14.58
CA VAL A 479 -28.28 6.97 14.82
C VAL A 479 -27.75 7.21 16.24
N ASP A 480 -28.29 8.21 16.95
CA ASP A 480 -27.95 8.53 18.35
C ASP A 480 -28.95 8.01 19.37
N ASN A 481 -30.01 7.35 18.91
CA ASN A 481 -30.93 6.64 19.78
C ASN A 481 -30.21 5.38 20.33
N PHE A 482 -30.51 4.96 21.57
CA PHE A 482 -29.78 3.92 22.34
C PHE A 482 -28.42 4.38 22.91
N PRO A 483 -28.40 5.28 23.89
CA PRO A 483 -27.16 5.73 24.54
C PRO A 483 -26.38 4.62 25.27
N ASP A 484 -27.03 3.50 25.61
CA ASP A 484 -26.37 2.34 26.24
C ASP A 484 -25.74 1.38 25.19
N SER A 485 -25.86 1.67 23.89
CA SER A 485 -25.33 0.84 22.79
C SER A 485 -23.83 1.04 22.53
N THR A 486 -23.20 2.00 23.18
CA THR A 486 -21.87 2.47 22.82
C THR A 486 -20.79 1.39 23.00
N SER A 487 -19.86 1.33 22.05
CA SER A 487 -18.62 0.57 22.17
C SER A 487 -17.70 1.13 23.26
N TYR A 488 -16.58 0.44 23.52
CA TYR A 488 -15.53 0.93 24.41
C TYR A 488 -15.06 2.36 24.07
N TYR A 489 -14.98 2.69 22.78
CA TYR A 489 -14.52 3.99 22.30
C TYR A 489 -15.66 5.03 22.19
N GLY A 490 -16.89 4.69 22.61
CA GLY A 490 -18.02 5.62 22.56
C GLY A 490 -18.72 5.66 21.19
N ILE A 491 -18.49 4.66 20.34
CA ILE A 491 -19.09 4.56 19.01
C ILE A 491 -20.46 3.90 19.13
N PHE A 492 -21.47 4.51 18.52
CA PHE A 492 -22.87 4.11 18.64
C PHE A 492 -23.21 2.96 17.69
N ARG A 493 -24.17 2.13 18.13
CA ARG A 493 -24.90 1.17 17.26
C ARG A 493 -24.07 0.13 16.52
N MET A 494 -22.84 -0.14 16.96
CA MET A 494 -21.97 -1.17 16.36
C MET A 494 -22.60 -2.60 16.35
N ALA A 495 -23.61 -2.87 17.18
CA ALA A 495 -24.22 -4.20 17.27
C ALA A 495 -25.45 -4.41 16.37
N ASP A 496 -26.12 -3.33 15.94
CA ASP A 496 -27.48 -3.40 15.39
C ASP A 496 -27.81 -2.24 14.44
N ASN A 497 -29.10 -1.93 14.28
CA ASN A 497 -29.64 -0.93 13.35
C ASN A 497 -29.59 -1.40 11.89
N VAL A 498 -28.46 -1.21 11.24
CA VAL A 498 -28.16 -1.65 9.88
C VAL A 498 -26.91 -2.52 9.89
N GLY A 499 -26.82 -3.48 8.97
CA GLY A 499 -25.52 -4.10 8.70
C GLY A 499 -24.59 -3.06 8.07
N GLU A 500 -23.34 -3.02 8.46
CA GLU A 500 -22.39 -2.01 8.02
C GLU A 500 -21.37 -2.61 7.06
N LEU A 501 -21.29 -2.02 5.87
CA LEU A 501 -20.34 -2.41 4.83
C LEU A 501 -18.90 -2.13 5.27
N ALA A 502 -18.02 -3.12 5.10
CA ALA A 502 -16.58 -2.98 5.29
C ALA A 502 -15.88 -3.00 3.92
N ARG A 503 -14.64 -2.49 3.87
CA ARG A 503 -13.83 -2.50 2.65
C ARG A 503 -13.47 -3.92 2.21
N ASP A 504 -13.19 -4.80 3.16
CA ASP A 504 -12.71 -6.16 2.92
C ASP A 504 -13.63 -6.96 2.02
N CYS A 505 -13.02 -7.74 1.14
CA CYS A 505 -13.70 -8.86 0.54
C CYS A 505 -14.03 -9.94 1.56
N PHE A 506 -15.15 -10.63 1.35
CA PHE A 506 -15.54 -11.71 2.22
C PHE A 506 -14.93 -13.03 1.76
N ASP A 507 -13.91 -13.51 2.50
CA ASP A 507 -13.53 -14.92 2.49
C ASP A 507 -13.85 -15.55 3.85
N TYR A 508 -14.63 -16.63 3.82
CA TYR A 508 -14.97 -17.47 4.96
C TYR A 508 -13.75 -17.92 5.78
N ASN A 509 -12.61 -18.21 5.12
CA ASN A 509 -11.40 -18.73 5.74
C ASN A 509 -10.36 -17.65 6.07
N TYR A 510 -10.65 -16.37 5.80
CA TYR A 510 -9.67 -15.28 5.90
C TYR A 510 -8.90 -15.28 7.24
N TYR A 511 -9.59 -15.53 8.35
CA TYR A 511 -8.99 -15.50 9.70
C TYR A 511 -7.94 -16.61 9.93
N SER A 512 -7.85 -17.62 9.06
CA SER A 512 -6.86 -18.69 9.16
C SER A 512 -5.49 -18.31 8.59
N TYR A 513 -5.43 -17.29 7.73
CA TYR A 513 -4.22 -16.81 7.07
C TYR A 513 -4.09 -15.28 7.11
N ILE A 514 -4.87 -14.62 7.98
CA ILE A 514 -4.88 -13.17 8.16
C ILE A 514 -3.50 -12.63 8.56
N GLU A 515 -3.10 -11.53 7.93
CA GLU A 515 -1.87 -10.82 8.29
C GLU A 515 -2.01 -10.12 9.66
N PRO A 516 -0.94 -10.10 10.48
CA PRO A 516 -1.04 -9.59 11.85
C PRO A 516 -1.11 -8.05 11.94
N LEU A 517 -0.78 -7.32 10.87
CA LEU A 517 -0.69 -5.86 10.84
C LEU A 517 -1.58 -5.29 9.74
N ASN A 518 -2.50 -4.39 10.12
CA ASN A 518 -3.44 -3.72 9.20
C ASN A 518 -4.09 -4.65 8.16
N PRO A 519 -4.62 -5.83 8.56
CA PRO A 519 -5.16 -6.77 7.60
C PRO A 519 -6.35 -6.19 6.85
N VAL A 520 -6.33 -6.40 5.54
CA VAL A 520 -7.42 -6.18 4.59
C VAL A 520 -7.44 -7.39 3.65
N CYS A 521 -8.58 -8.05 3.49
CA CYS A 521 -8.74 -9.06 2.43
C CYS A 521 -8.88 -8.37 1.08
N SER A 522 -8.03 -8.78 0.12
CA SER A 522 -7.80 -8.25 -1.24
C SER A 522 -9.08 -7.89 -2.01
N ASN A 523 -8.94 -7.10 -3.07
CA ASN A 523 -9.96 -6.19 -3.62
C ASN A 523 -10.85 -6.80 -4.72
N ILE A 524 -10.49 -8.00 -5.21
CA ILE A 524 -11.27 -8.72 -6.23
C ILE A 524 -12.17 -9.73 -5.50
N CYS A 525 -13.46 -9.45 -5.39
CA CYS A 525 -14.39 -10.40 -4.80
C CYS A 525 -15.81 -10.31 -5.32
N THR A 526 -16.45 -11.47 -5.30
CA THR A 526 -17.88 -11.65 -5.59
C THR A 526 -18.78 -11.01 -4.52
N SER A 527 -18.26 -10.77 -3.31
CA SER A 527 -18.99 -10.15 -2.22
C SER A 527 -18.08 -9.51 -1.17
N HIS A 528 -18.50 -8.36 -0.64
CA HIS A 528 -17.80 -7.67 0.46
C HIS A 528 -18.30 -8.12 1.84
N SER A 529 -17.38 -8.03 2.80
CA SER A 529 -17.64 -8.26 4.21
C SER A 529 -18.57 -7.16 4.75
N ASN A 530 -19.48 -7.56 5.64
CA ASN A 530 -20.26 -6.64 6.43
C ASN A 530 -20.27 -7.08 7.88
N ARG A 531 -20.47 -6.08 8.74
CA ARG A 531 -20.35 -6.19 10.19
C ARG A 531 -21.60 -5.65 10.86
N GLY A 532 -21.81 -6.06 12.11
CA GLY A 532 -23.08 -5.78 12.78
C GLY A 532 -24.25 -6.54 12.14
N MET A 533 -25.47 -6.20 12.54
CA MET A 533 -26.67 -6.93 12.13
C MET A 533 -27.82 -6.00 11.76
N PRO A 534 -28.48 -6.22 10.62
CA PRO A 534 -29.71 -5.51 10.30
C PRO A 534 -30.90 -5.95 11.17
N PHE A 535 -31.80 -5.02 11.47
CA PHE A 535 -32.97 -5.20 12.36
C PHE A 535 -33.95 -6.35 12.02
N ASN A 536 -33.88 -6.98 10.84
CA ASN A 536 -34.85 -7.96 10.34
C ASN A 536 -34.31 -9.38 10.10
N TYR A 537 -33.01 -9.64 10.32
CA TYR A 537 -32.50 -11.01 10.25
C TYR A 537 -32.80 -11.71 11.56
N ASN A 538 -33.75 -12.65 11.56
CA ASN A 538 -34.28 -13.38 12.73
C ASN A 538 -33.15 -13.74 13.74
N PRO A 539 -32.88 -12.87 14.72
CA PRO A 539 -31.77 -12.99 15.65
C PRO A 539 -32.26 -13.83 16.83
N THR A 540 -32.70 -15.06 16.55
CA THR A 540 -32.92 -16.05 17.61
C THR A 540 -31.62 -16.33 18.39
N PHE A 541 -30.48 -15.85 17.89
CA PHE A 541 -29.17 -15.99 18.49
C PHE A 541 -28.52 -14.63 18.73
N ALA A 542 -28.37 -14.23 20.00
CA ALA A 542 -27.55 -13.08 20.41
C ALA A 542 -26.08 -13.14 19.94
N GLY A 543 -25.66 -14.24 19.30
CA GLY A 543 -24.37 -14.35 18.62
C GLY A 543 -24.27 -13.51 17.34
N THR A 544 -25.37 -13.15 16.68
CA THR A 544 -25.33 -12.37 15.44
C THR A 544 -25.02 -10.89 15.67
N VAL A 545 -25.41 -10.34 16.82
CA VAL A 545 -25.08 -8.95 17.21
C VAL A 545 -23.73 -8.84 17.94
N SER A 546 -22.91 -9.89 17.90
CA SER A 546 -21.62 -9.92 18.61
C SER A 546 -20.53 -9.18 17.85
N ASN A 547 -19.50 -8.75 18.57
CA ASN A 547 -18.37 -8.03 18.00
C ASN A 547 -17.62 -8.81 16.93
N THR A 548 -17.71 -10.15 16.89
CA THR A 548 -17.02 -11.00 15.89
C THR A 548 -17.85 -11.36 14.68
N PHE A 549 -19.17 -11.15 14.73
CA PHE A 549 -20.02 -11.68 13.70
C PHE A 549 -19.71 -10.99 12.37
N ARG A 550 -19.48 -11.82 11.35
CA ARG A 550 -19.21 -11.41 9.98
C ARG A 550 -20.19 -12.09 9.04
N ASN A 551 -20.41 -11.45 7.91
CA ASN A 551 -21.25 -11.98 6.85
C ASN A 551 -20.83 -11.36 5.53
N ASN A 552 -21.38 -11.88 4.44
CA ASN A 552 -21.35 -11.23 3.15
C ASN A 552 -22.74 -10.76 2.74
N ILE A 553 -22.77 -9.85 1.77
CA ILE A 553 -24.00 -9.52 1.08
C ILE A 553 -24.02 -10.36 -0.19
N ASN A 554 -24.78 -11.45 -0.17
CA ASN A 554 -25.07 -12.22 -1.38
C ASN A 554 -26.28 -11.55 -2.07
N SER A 555 -25.99 -10.79 -3.12
CA SER A 555 -26.90 -10.24 -4.14
C SER A 555 -28.40 -10.06 -3.80
N GLY A 556 -28.84 -8.81 -3.61
CA GLY A 556 -30.23 -8.38 -3.89
C GLY A 556 -31.10 -7.91 -2.71
N TYR A 557 -30.60 -7.91 -1.47
CA TYR A 557 -31.34 -7.43 -0.29
C TYR A 557 -30.55 -6.37 0.50
N TYR A 558 -30.16 -5.28 -0.16
CA TYR A 558 -29.48 -4.13 0.46
C TYR A 558 -30.33 -3.34 1.47
N ILE A 559 -31.64 -3.61 1.54
CA ILE A 559 -32.63 -2.80 2.28
C ILE A 559 -32.25 -2.44 3.72
N ASN A 560 -31.44 -3.26 4.38
CA ASN A 560 -31.04 -3.06 5.77
C ASN A 560 -29.53 -2.87 5.95
N TYR A 561 -28.78 -2.67 4.87
CA TYR A 561 -27.34 -2.43 4.92
C TYR A 561 -27.06 -0.95 4.67
N GLY A 562 -26.28 -0.38 5.57
CA GLY A 562 -25.73 0.98 5.51
C GLY A 562 -24.22 0.90 5.73
N PHE A 563 -23.64 1.98 6.25
CA PHE A 563 -22.20 2.06 6.45
C PHE A 563 -21.82 3.23 7.34
N ARG A 564 -20.56 3.25 7.74
CA ARG A 564 -19.87 4.38 8.35
C ARG A 564 -18.51 4.57 7.67
N CYS A 565 -18.00 5.79 7.66
CA CYS A 565 -16.70 6.07 7.03
C CYS A 565 -15.56 6.01 8.04
N SER A 566 -14.39 5.63 7.56
CA SER A 566 -13.10 5.61 8.23
C SER A 566 -12.13 6.53 7.49
N ARG A 567 -11.05 6.96 8.14
CA ARG A 567 -9.87 7.52 7.46
C ARG A 567 -8.61 7.15 8.22
N ASN A 568 -7.56 6.84 7.47
CA ASN A 568 -6.24 6.64 8.03
C ASN A 568 -5.78 7.92 8.73
N TYR A 569 -5.14 7.78 9.88
CA TYR A 569 -4.50 8.92 10.51
C TYR A 569 -3.15 9.17 9.82
N MET A 570 -3.14 10.11 8.88
CA MET A 570 -1.89 10.67 8.36
C MET A 570 -1.26 11.46 9.50
N VAL A 571 -0.23 10.91 10.14
CA VAL A 571 0.68 11.71 10.96
C VAL A 571 1.26 12.75 10.00
N GLY A 572 1.03 14.03 10.27
CA GLY A 572 1.66 15.11 9.51
C GLY A 572 3.16 14.82 9.36
N GLY A 573 3.64 14.96 8.13
CA GLY A 573 4.90 14.39 7.64
C GLY A 573 6.12 14.60 8.52
N LEU A 574 7.06 13.69 8.33
CA LEU A 574 8.48 13.91 8.57
C LEU A 574 9.19 13.87 7.23
#